data_AF-A0A1S2QT83-F1
#
_entry.id   AF-A0A1S2QT83-F1
#
_cell.length_a   1.000
_cell.length_b   1.000
_cell.length_c   1.000
_cell.angle_alpha   90.00
_cell.angle_beta   90.00
_cell.angle_gamma   90.00
#
_symmetry.space_group_name_H-M   'P 1'
#
loop_
_entity.id
_entity.type
_entity.pdbx_description
1 polymer ?
#
loop_
_entity_poly.entity_id
_entity_poly.type
_entity_poly.pdbx_seq_one_letter_code
_entity_poly.pdbx_strand_id
1 'polypeptide(L)'
;MKNHIPREKTKKINSMPQYLDRPGIAFSFDDSFRIYDWYKYGKGIFEDNNVKVTFNINAFHHFEGKREHTQKEIDMLLELQSKGHEIAHHSFSHKKATEYSNKFGMNGWIENEIESLNKWMKSQRHSKTLEGFKRPVTFAFPHSLFNEQYIKELVPRYFKIVRGHLHNDNLISFNHSGFAPSICLDGYYSVNLFYLKKMMKLAKKTGRNLILTCHSILPKEINWEDYSWGEESKKSGTWRITPETLQEIIDQAKRMGLAFYTTSEISGVATFIDPNFEKYVKVLISNSTANWILIADLCSIKELDLSKKEISNLDGIQYFINLEKITLDSNNLTNFRLLDKLPKLKEIIYNSDLNVNVI
;
A
#
# COMPACT_ATOMS: atom_id res chain seq x y z
N MET A 1 24.78 -36.61 -41.64
CA MET A 1 24.68 -36.60 -40.16
C MET A 1 24.04 -35.28 -39.73
N LYS A 2 22.75 -35.28 -39.39
CA LYS A 2 22.06 -34.11 -38.80
C LYS A 2 21.63 -34.53 -37.40
N ASN A 3 22.36 -34.05 -36.39
CA ASN A 3 22.04 -34.30 -34.99
C ASN A 3 20.72 -33.62 -34.61
N HIS A 4 19.73 -34.41 -34.22
CA HIS A 4 18.52 -33.94 -33.56
C HIS A 4 18.86 -33.67 -32.08
N ILE A 5 18.88 -32.39 -31.71
CA ILE A 5 18.87 -31.98 -30.30
C ILE A 5 17.39 -31.98 -29.84
N PRO A 6 17.00 -32.74 -28.82
CA PRO A 6 15.64 -32.71 -28.31
C PRO A 6 15.33 -31.34 -27.71
N ARG A 7 14.22 -30.72 -28.11
CA ARG A 7 13.66 -29.55 -27.44
C ARG A 7 13.31 -29.92 -26.00
N GLU A 8 13.96 -29.27 -25.04
CA GLU A 8 13.55 -29.27 -23.64
C GLU A 8 12.09 -28.79 -23.54
N LYS A 9 11.27 -29.56 -22.85
CA LYS A 9 9.93 -29.14 -22.43
C LYS A 9 10.10 -27.99 -21.46
N THR A 10 9.82 -26.78 -21.90
CA THR A 10 9.67 -25.63 -21.01
C THR A 10 8.58 -25.95 -19.99
N LYS A 11 8.98 -26.06 -18.71
CA LYS A 11 8.04 -26.09 -17.59
C LYS A 11 7.15 -24.86 -17.71
N LYS A 12 5.84 -25.06 -17.80
CA LYS A 12 4.84 -24.00 -17.60
C LYS A 12 5.17 -23.35 -16.26
N ILE A 13 5.62 -22.09 -16.30
CA ILE A 13 5.59 -21.22 -15.14
C ILE A 13 4.13 -21.15 -14.74
N ASN A 14 3.80 -21.67 -13.56
CA ASN A 14 2.45 -21.62 -13.02
C ASN A 14 2.02 -20.14 -12.99
N SER A 15 1.09 -19.77 -13.87
CA SER A 15 0.40 -18.50 -13.80
C SER A 15 -0.24 -18.40 -12.42
N MET A 16 0.13 -17.36 -11.67
CA MET A 16 -0.49 -17.02 -10.38
C MET A 16 -2.02 -17.07 -10.51
N PRO A 17 -2.75 -17.61 -9.52
CA PRO A 17 -4.18 -17.78 -9.67
C PRO A 17 -4.90 -16.44 -9.86
N GLN A 18 -5.95 -16.49 -10.68
CA GLN A 18 -6.71 -15.40 -11.31
C GLN A 18 -7.27 -14.31 -10.37
N TYR A 19 -7.14 -14.45 -9.05
CA TYR A 19 -7.52 -13.45 -8.04
C TYR A 19 -6.37 -12.50 -7.65
N LEU A 20 -5.11 -12.92 -7.84
CA LEU A 20 -3.89 -12.17 -7.47
C LEU A 20 -3.14 -11.55 -8.65
N ASP A 21 -3.71 -11.68 -9.85
CA ASP A 21 -3.30 -10.97 -11.07
C ASP A 21 -4.52 -10.25 -11.69
N ARG A 22 -5.46 -9.81 -10.84
CA ARG A 22 -6.62 -9.04 -11.31
C ARG A 22 -6.14 -7.61 -11.59
N PRO A 23 -6.34 -7.08 -12.80
CA PRO A 23 -5.99 -5.70 -13.06
C PRO A 23 -6.70 -4.78 -12.06
N GLY A 24 -5.99 -3.78 -11.56
CA GLY A 24 -6.51 -2.94 -10.50
C GLY A 24 -5.93 -1.53 -10.47
N ILE A 25 -6.22 -0.88 -9.36
CA ILE A 25 -5.89 0.50 -9.10
C ILE A 25 -5.44 0.67 -7.65
N ALA A 26 -4.43 1.50 -7.45
CA ALA A 26 -3.99 1.94 -6.14
C ALA A 26 -4.05 3.46 -6.05
N PHE A 27 -4.60 3.97 -4.95
CA PHE A 27 -4.49 5.38 -4.62
C PHE A 27 -3.29 5.60 -3.69
N SER A 28 -2.53 6.65 -3.96
CA SER A 28 -1.32 7.02 -3.23
C SER A 28 -1.41 8.50 -2.86
N PHE A 29 -1.33 8.83 -1.58
CA PHE A 29 -1.49 10.18 -1.06
C PHE A 29 -0.16 10.69 -0.50
N ASP A 30 0.37 11.76 -1.09
CA ASP A 30 1.65 12.37 -0.70
C ASP A 30 1.44 13.52 0.29
N ASP A 31 2.48 13.77 1.10
CA ASP A 31 2.60 14.84 2.12
C ASP A 31 1.77 14.69 3.40
N SER A 32 2.42 14.27 4.49
CA SER A 32 1.77 14.03 5.79
C SER A 32 1.32 15.27 6.54
N PHE A 33 1.65 16.49 6.13
CA PHE A 33 0.99 17.66 6.71
C PHE A 33 -0.52 17.71 6.37
N ARG A 34 -0.99 16.81 5.49
CA ARG A 34 -2.39 16.68 5.05
C ARG A 34 -3.15 15.54 5.74
N ILE A 35 -2.61 14.95 6.81
CA ILE A 35 -3.23 13.82 7.55
C ILE A 35 -4.69 14.09 7.90
N TYR A 36 -5.01 15.31 8.33
CA TYR A 36 -6.38 15.67 8.70
C TYR A 36 -7.35 15.55 7.51
N ASP A 37 -6.93 15.94 6.32
CA ASP A 37 -7.76 15.89 5.11
C ASP A 37 -8.06 14.43 4.74
N TRP A 38 -7.04 13.57 4.79
CA TRP A 38 -7.18 12.14 4.57
C TRP A 38 -8.13 11.49 5.58
N TYR A 39 -7.94 11.82 6.85
CA TYR A 39 -8.69 11.21 7.93
C TYR A 39 -10.15 11.68 7.95
N LYS A 40 -10.38 12.99 7.83
CA LYS A 40 -11.73 13.57 7.92
C LYS A 40 -12.56 13.31 6.67
N TYR A 41 -11.99 13.47 5.49
CA TYR A 41 -12.74 13.44 4.24
C TYR A 41 -12.50 12.17 3.40
N GLY A 42 -11.43 11.42 3.66
CA GLY A 42 -11.11 10.19 2.94
C GLY A 42 -11.53 8.91 3.66
N LYS A 43 -11.29 8.80 4.97
CA LYS A 43 -11.47 7.56 5.75
C LYS A 43 -12.82 6.88 5.51
N GLY A 44 -13.92 7.62 5.63
CA GLY A 44 -15.27 7.08 5.44
C GLY A 44 -15.47 6.50 4.02
N ILE A 45 -15.02 7.23 2.99
CA ILE A 45 -15.06 6.77 1.59
C ILE A 45 -14.32 5.44 1.44
N PHE A 46 -13.14 5.31 2.04
CA PHE A 46 -12.34 4.08 1.94
C PHE A 46 -13.02 2.90 2.64
N GLU A 47 -13.53 3.12 3.85
CA GLU A 47 -14.21 2.09 4.65
C GLU A 47 -15.52 1.63 3.98
N ASP A 48 -16.38 2.56 3.58
CA ASP A 48 -17.67 2.27 2.93
C ASP A 48 -17.49 1.50 1.62
N ASN A 49 -16.38 1.76 0.92
CA ASN A 49 -16.08 1.13 -0.35
C ASN A 49 -15.22 -0.14 -0.23
N ASN A 50 -14.72 -0.48 0.97
CA ASN A 50 -13.71 -1.52 1.20
C ASN A 50 -12.48 -1.34 0.30
N VAL A 51 -11.93 -0.13 0.28
CA VAL A 51 -10.76 0.28 -0.52
C VAL A 51 -9.59 0.54 0.43
N LYS A 52 -8.42 -0.04 0.12
CA LYS A 52 -7.16 0.27 0.79
C LYS A 52 -6.32 1.20 -0.08
N VAL A 53 -5.55 2.09 0.55
CA VAL A 53 -4.75 3.12 -0.12
C VAL A 53 -3.37 3.21 0.54
N THR A 54 -2.45 3.92 -0.09
CA THR A 54 -1.11 4.20 0.43
C THR A 54 -1.00 5.67 0.84
N PHE A 55 -0.56 5.95 2.06
CA PHE A 55 -0.23 7.29 2.55
C PHE A 55 1.29 7.42 2.68
N ASN A 56 1.91 8.29 1.89
CA ASN A 56 3.35 8.51 1.91
C ASN A 56 3.67 9.67 2.88
N ILE A 57 4.32 9.35 3.99
CA ILE A 57 4.53 10.31 5.09
C ILE A 57 5.97 10.79 5.18
N ASN A 58 6.14 12.04 5.61
CA ASN A 58 7.38 12.63 6.09
C ASN A 58 7.23 12.97 7.59
N ALA A 59 8.26 13.51 8.23
CA ALA A 59 8.21 13.76 9.67
C ALA A 59 7.69 15.15 10.06
N PHE A 60 7.63 16.11 9.13
CA PHE A 60 7.48 17.52 9.46
C PHE A 60 6.36 18.22 8.71
N HIS A 61 5.62 19.05 9.44
CA HIS A 61 4.58 19.89 8.87
C HIS A 61 5.19 21.04 8.05
N HIS A 62 5.01 21.04 6.73
CA HIS A 62 5.68 21.98 5.82
C HIS A 62 5.39 23.47 6.13
N PHE A 63 4.18 23.79 6.61
CA PHE A 63 3.71 25.17 6.78
C PHE A 63 3.46 25.61 8.23
N GLU A 64 3.75 24.77 9.23
CA GLU A 64 3.54 25.10 10.66
C GLU A 64 4.87 25.10 11.38
N GLY A 65 5.77 25.99 10.96
CA GLY A 65 7.11 26.11 11.55
C GLY A 65 7.97 24.86 11.43
N LYS A 66 7.66 23.94 10.50
CA LYS A 66 8.35 22.65 10.35
C LYS A 66 8.35 21.82 11.63
N ARG A 67 7.30 21.93 12.45
CA ARG A 67 7.10 21.07 13.61
C ARG A 67 6.98 19.61 13.18
N GLU A 68 7.34 18.69 14.07
CA GLU A 68 6.98 17.29 13.89
C GLU A 68 5.46 17.07 14.00
N HIS A 69 5.01 15.90 13.54
CA HIS A 69 3.62 15.49 13.74
C HIS A 69 3.27 15.37 15.23
N THR A 70 2.11 15.90 15.59
CA THR A 70 1.54 15.78 16.95
C THR A 70 1.11 14.34 17.22
N GLN A 71 1.01 13.95 18.49
CA GLN A 71 0.50 12.63 18.87
C GLN A 71 -0.88 12.32 18.26
N LYS A 72 -1.74 13.34 18.11
CA LYS A 72 -3.06 13.18 17.47
C LYS A 72 -2.95 12.82 15.98
N GLU A 73 -2.01 13.42 15.26
CA GLU A 73 -1.75 13.10 13.86
C GLU A 73 -1.13 11.70 13.71
N ILE A 74 -0.26 11.31 14.64
CA ILE A 74 0.29 9.94 14.73
C ILE A 74 -0.83 8.91 14.99
N ASP A 75 -1.73 9.19 15.94
CA ASP A 75 -2.87 8.32 16.24
C ASP A 75 -3.77 8.16 15.02
N MET A 76 -4.05 9.24 14.28
CA MET A 76 -4.82 9.18 13.02
C MET A 76 -4.16 8.29 11.97
N LEU A 77 -2.84 8.42 11.76
CA LEU A 77 -2.11 7.58 10.81
C LEU A 77 -2.11 6.10 11.22
N LEU A 78 -1.93 5.81 12.50
CA LEU A 78 -1.93 4.43 13.00
C LEU A 78 -3.33 3.83 13.00
N GLU A 79 -4.37 4.64 13.19
CA GLU A 79 -5.74 4.19 12.96
C GLU A 79 -5.98 3.86 11.48
N LEU A 80 -5.53 4.70 10.54
CA LEU A 80 -5.59 4.38 9.10
C LEU A 80 -4.82 3.08 8.79
N GLN A 81 -3.64 2.87 9.37
CA GLN A 81 -2.88 1.61 9.26
C GLN A 81 -3.68 0.42 9.79
N SER A 82 -4.37 0.58 10.93
CA SER A 82 -5.21 -0.48 11.53
C SER A 82 -6.42 -0.86 10.68
N LYS A 83 -6.79 -0.04 9.70
CA LYS A 83 -7.80 -0.34 8.67
C LYS A 83 -7.23 -0.98 7.42
N GLY A 84 -5.93 -1.32 7.43
CA GLY A 84 -5.23 -1.99 6.34
C GLY A 84 -4.70 -1.04 5.27
N HIS A 85 -4.72 0.28 5.49
CA HIS A 85 -4.00 1.20 4.63
C HIS A 85 -2.48 1.05 4.80
N GLU A 86 -1.74 1.30 3.73
CA GLU A 86 -0.28 1.31 3.79
C GLU A 86 0.20 2.69 4.26
N ILE A 87 1.09 2.71 5.26
CA ILE A 87 1.89 3.89 5.60
C ILE A 87 3.26 3.72 4.97
N ALA A 88 3.55 4.54 3.96
CA ALA A 88 4.73 4.49 3.12
C ALA A 88 5.67 5.67 3.41
N HIS A 89 6.89 5.57 2.89
CA HIS A 89 7.96 6.52 3.18
C HIS A 89 8.01 7.65 2.15
N HIS A 90 8.12 8.90 2.60
CA HIS A 90 8.19 10.08 1.74
C HIS A 90 9.32 11.05 2.08
N SER A 91 10.49 10.52 2.46
CA SER A 91 11.66 11.29 2.90
C SER A 91 11.44 11.97 4.26
N PHE A 92 12.49 12.16 5.05
CA PHE A 92 12.36 12.71 6.41
C PHE A 92 11.86 14.15 6.44
N SER A 93 12.53 15.04 5.69
CA SER A 93 12.21 16.47 5.63
C SER A 93 11.79 16.92 4.23
N HIS A 94 11.26 15.97 3.46
CA HIS A 94 10.76 16.17 2.09
C HIS A 94 11.83 16.77 1.14
N LYS A 95 13.10 16.38 1.33
CA LYS A 95 14.19 16.86 0.47
C LYS A 95 14.24 16.09 -0.84
N LYS A 96 14.36 16.85 -1.94
CA LYS A 96 14.62 16.30 -3.27
C LYS A 96 15.96 15.56 -3.28
N ALA A 97 15.94 14.29 -3.67
CA ALA A 97 17.11 13.42 -3.69
C ALA A 97 18.26 14.03 -4.52
N THR A 98 17.95 14.50 -5.73
CA THR A 98 18.93 15.07 -6.67
C THR A 98 19.58 16.34 -6.14
N GLU A 99 18.81 17.32 -5.68
CA GLU A 99 19.34 18.59 -5.18
C GLU A 99 20.15 18.41 -3.89
N TYR A 100 19.70 17.54 -2.98
CA TYR A 100 20.44 17.25 -1.75
C TYR A 100 21.76 16.55 -2.06
N SER A 101 21.73 15.50 -2.88
CA SER A 101 22.91 14.69 -3.18
C SER A 101 23.96 15.47 -3.98
N ASN A 102 23.57 16.47 -4.78
CA ASN A 102 24.52 17.36 -5.44
C ASN A 102 25.35 18.19 -4.44
N LYS A 103 24.83 18.44 -3.24
CA LYS A 103 25.52 19.21 -2.19
C LYS A 103 26.23 18.33 -1.16
N PHE A 104 25.63 17.20 -0.80
CA PHE A 104 26.04 16.40 0.36
C PHE A 104 26.31 14.92 0.02
N GLY A 105 26.21 14.54 -1.25
CA GLY A 105 26.37 13.16 -1.71
C GLY A 105 25.13 12.29 -1.47
N MET A 106 25.02 11.20 -2.24
CA MET A 106 23.89 10.25 -2.15
C MET A 106 23.81 9.55 -0.79
N ASN A 107 24.96 9.15 -0.23
CA ASN A 107 24.99 8.51 1.09
C ASN A 107 24.48 9.46 2.18
N GLY A 108 24.87 10.73 2.12
CA GLY A 108 24.37 11.76 3.03
C GLY A 108 22.86 11.96 2.90
N TRP A 109 22.31 11.91 1.68
CA TRP A 109 20.85 11.93 1.49
C TRP A 109 20.17 10.69 2.07
N ILE A 110 20.71 9.49 1.82
CA ILE A 110 20.15 8.23 2.36
C ILE A 110 20.12 8.26 3.89
N GLU A 111 21.22 8.62 4.54
CA GLU A 111 21.30 8.70 6.01
C GLU A 111 20.30 9.72 6.59
N ASN A 112 20.29 10.94 6.04
CA ASN A 112 19.51 12.04 6.60
C ASN A 112 18.03 12.02 6.23
N GLU A 113 17.65 11.36 5.14
CA GLU A 113 16.27 11.37 4.66
C GLU A 113 15.59 10.00 4.68
N ILE A 114 16.32 8.93 4.36
CA ILE A 114 15.76 7.58 4.35
C ILE A 114 15.84 6.96 5.74
N GLU A 115 17.04 6.91 6.31
CA GLU A 115 17.28 6.25 7.59
C GLU A 115 16.71 7.05 8.76
N SER A 116 16.82 8.38 8.73
CA SER A 116 16.23 9.24 9.75
C SER A 116 14.72 9.11 9.85
N LEU A 117 14.00 9.05 8.73
CA LEU A 117 12.56 8.81 8.78
C LEU A 117 12.23 7.39 9.23
N ASN A 118 12.99 6.38 8.82
CA ASN A 118 12.81 5.02 9.34
C ASN A 118 13.00 4.97 10.86
N LYS A 119 13.98 5.70 11.41
CA LYS A 119 14.21 5.82 12.85
C LYS A 119 13.06 6.55 13.54
N TRP A 120 12.60 7.66 12.96
CA TRP A 120 11.47 8.43 13.47
C TRP A 120 10.18 7.60 13.48
N MET A 121 9.83 6.92 12.38
CA MET A 121 8.65 6.04 12.33
C MET A 121 8.73 4.93 13.39
N LYS A 122 9.92 4.36 13.61
CA LYS A 122 10.15 3.34 14.65
C LYS A 122 10.00 3.85 16.08
N SER A 123 10.10 5.16 16.34
CA SER A 123 9.88 5.73 17.69
C SER A 123 8.42 6.10 17.96
N GLN A 124 7.59 6.21 16.91
CA GLN A 124 6.19 6.61 17.08
C GLN A 124 5.29 5.44 17.49
N ARG A 125 4.32 5.71 18.37
CA ARG A 125 3.32 4.73 18.81
C ARG A 125 1.95 5.39 18.90
N HIS A 126 0.90 4.60 18.72
CA HIS A 126 -0.46 5.03 18.96
C HIS A 126 -0.65 5.17 20.48
N SER A 127 -1.20 6.30 20.93
CA SER A 127 -1.30 6.66 22.35
C SER A 127 -2.06 5.64 23.21
N LYS A 128 -3.07 4.99 22.63
CA LYS A 128 -3.90 3.96 23.28
C LYS A 128 -3.47 2.51 23.02
N THR A 129 -3.34 2.10 21.75
CA THR A 129 -3.07 0.70 21.40
C THR A 129 -1.60 0.32 21.53
N LEU A 130 -0.70 1.31 21.65
CA LEU A 130 0.75 1.14 21.64
C LEU A 130 1.29 0.45 20.37
N GLU A 131 0.49 0.36 19.31
CA GLU A 131 0.95 -0.12 18.00
C GLU A 131 1.91 0.90 17.39
N GLY A 132 2.95 0.42 16.69
CA GLY A 132 3.88 1.27 15.94
C GLY A 132 3.65 1.18 14.44
N PHE A 133 4.31 2.06 13.68
CA PHE A 133 4.28 1.96 12.23
C PHE A 133 4.90 0.66 11.75
N LYS A 134 4.28 0.06 10.72
CA LYS A 134 4.87 -1.06 9.99
C LYS A 134 6.06 -0.57 9.19
N ARG A 135 6.99 -1.49 8.89
CA ARG A 135 8.13 -1.20 8.01
C ARG A 135 7.58 -0.78 6.63
N PRO A 136 7.91 0.42 6.12
CA PRO A 136 7.44 0.85 4.82
C PRO A 136 7.96 -0.06 3.71
N VAL A 137 7.06 -0.52 2.84
CA VAL A 137 7.39 -1.30 1.64
C VAL A 137 7.68 -0.37 0.47
N THR A 138 6.93 0.72 0.41
CA THR A 138 6.95 1.72 -0.65
C THR A 138 7.72 2.96 -0.23
N PHE A 139 8.49 3.53 -1.16
CA PHE A 139 9.05 4.86 -1.06
C PHE A 139 8.57 5.76 -2.20
N ALA A 140 8.13 6.96 -1.87
CA ALA A 140 7.68 7.98 -2.79
C ALA A 140 8.74 9.08 -2.88
N PHE A 141 9.29 9.36 -4.07
CA PHE A 141 10.25 10.45 -4.23
C PHE A 141 9.56 11.82 -4.07
N PRO A 142 10.03 12.69 -3.15
CA PRO A 142 9.59 14.09 -3.09
C PRO A 142 9.74 14.77 -4.45
N HIS A 143 8.70 15.48 -4.88
CA HIS A 143 8.62 16.12 -6.20
C HIS A 143 8.79 15.18 -7.39
N SER A 144 8.72 13.85 -7.18
CA SER A 144 8.98 12.85 -8.20
C SER A 144 10.34 12.97 -8.91
N LEU A 145 11.33 13.60 -8.26
CA LEU A 145 12.67 13.77 -8.82
C LEU A 145 13.59 12.64 -8.36
N PHE A 146 14.10 11.87 -9.32
CA PHE A 146 14.97 10.73 -9.10
C PHE A 146 15.90 10.50 -10.29
N ASN A 147 16.80 9.53 -10.15
CA ASN A 147 17.62 8.94 -11.21
C ASN A 147 17.74 7.43 -10.96
N GLU A 148 18.26 6.69 -11.93
CA GLU A 148 18.40 5.23 -11.84
C GLU A 148 19.27 4.77 -10.65
N GLN A 149 20.25 5.57 -10.24
CA GLN A 149 21.15 5.17 -9.17
C GLN A 149 20.46 5.15 -7.81
N TYR A 150 19.55 6.08 -7.53
CA TYR A 150 18.73 5.98 -6.31
C TYR A 150 17.87 4.71 -6.30
N ILE A 151 17.31 4.31 -7.44
CA ILE A 151 16.51 3.08 -7.54
C ILE A 151 17.38 1.87 -7.21
N LYS A 152 18.59 1.80 -7.77
CA LYS A 152 19.57 0.71 -7.53
C LYS A 152 20.03 0.63 -6.07
N GLU A 153 20.14 1.76 -5.37
CA GLU A 153 20.54 1.78 -3.96
C GLU A 153 19.37 1.48 -3.01
N LEU A 154 18.18 2.04 -3.27
CA LEU A 154 17.06 1.98 -2.35
C LEU A 154 16.32 0.64 -2.36
N VAL A 155 16.11 0.06 -3.54
CA VAL A 155 15.27 -1.14 -3.72
C VAL A 155 15.87 -2.40 -3.07
N PRO A 156 17.15 -2.75 -3.25
CA PRO A 156 17.68 -3.96 -2.63
C PRO A 156 17.82 -3.85 -1.10
N ARG A 157 17.84 -2.64 -0.53
CA ARG A 157 18.19 -2.41 0.89
C ARG A 157 17.01 -1.98 1.77
N TYR A 158 16.15 -1.09 1.27
CA TYR A 158 15.18 -0.40 2.10
C TYR A 158 13.73 -0.74 1.74
N PHE A 159 13.39 -0.72 0.44
CA PHE A 159 12.01 -0.75 -0.06
C PHE A 159 11.83 -1.79 -1.16
N LYS A 160 10.65 -2.38 -1.35
CA LYS A 160 10.42 -3.24 -2.51
C LYS A 160 10.12 -2.43 -3.78
N ILE A 161 9.46 -1.29 -3.62
CA ILE A 161 8.96 -0.46 -4.71
C ILE A 161 9.23 1.01 -4.42
N VAL A 162 9.69 1.75 -5.44
CA VAL A 162 9.93 3.19 -5.36
C VAL A 162 9.11 3.90 -6.42
N ARG A 163 8.40 4.97 -6.06
CA ARG A 163 7.40 5.64 -6.89
C ARG A 163 7.87 7.04 -7.29
N GLY A 164 7.67 7.38 -8.56
CA GLY A 164 7.81 8.74 -9.09
C GLY A 164 6.73 9.05 -10.12
N HIS A 165 6.92 10.14 -10.87
CA HIS A 165 5.96 10.59 -11.89
C HIS A 165 6.01 9.70 -13.15
N LEU A 166 5.12 9.98 -14.10
CA LEU A 166 4.98 9.31 -15.40
C LEU A 166 6.35 9.01 -16.05
N HIS A 167 6.52 7.77 -16.49
CA HIS A 167 7.68 7.32 -17.27
C HIS A 167 7.24 6.25 -18.25
N ASN A 168 7.32 6.52 -19.56
CA ASN A 168 6.95 5.60 -20.65
C ASN A 168 5.56 4.95 -20.45
N ASP A 169 5.53 3.72 -19.95
CA ASP A 169 4.33 2.92 -19.67
C ASP A 169 3.90 3.08 -18.22
N ASN A 170 2.71 3.63 -18.00
CA ASN A 170 2.19 3.94 -16.66
C ASN A 170 1.50 2.75 -15.98
N LEU A 171 1.65 1.54 -16.52
CA LEU A 171 1.03 0.32 -16.00
C LEU A 171 2.06 -0.58 -15.33
N ILE A 172 1.67 -1.14 -14.19
CA ILE A 172 2.55 -1.91 -13.31
C ILE A 172 2.02 -3.34 -13.19
N SER A 173 2.87 -4.32 -13.44
CA SER A 173 2.52 -5.74 -13.24
C SER A 173 2.42 -6.08 -11.75
N PHE A 174 1.73 -7.17 -11.40
CA PHE A 174 1.80 -7.69 -10.03
C PHE A 174 3.20 -8.20 -9.67
N ASN A 175 3.50 -8.20 -8.38
CA ASN A 175 4.80 -8.60 -7.82
C ASN A 175 5.96 -7.74 -8.36
N HIS A 176 5.67 -6.47 -8.68
CA HIS A 176 6.66 -5.54 -9.19
C HIS A 176 7.72 -5.20 -8.13
N SER A 177 8.96 -5.04 -8.56
CA SER A 177 10.06 -4.55 -7.74
C SER A 177 10.82 -3.49 -8.53
N GLY A 178 11.23 -2.41 -7.88
CA GLY A 178 11.90 -1.30 -8.54
C GLY A 178 11.00 -0.07 -8.72
N PHE A 179 11.21 0.65 -9.83
CA PHE A 179 10.51 1.91 -10.09
C PHE A 179 9.07 1.71 -10.55
N ALA A 180 8.15 2.44 -9.96
CA ALA A 180 6.73 2.44 -10.28
C ALA A 180 6.27 3.84 -10.73
N PRO A 181 5.80 3.99 -11.98
CA PRO A 181 5.21 5.25 -12.44
C PRO A 181 3.85 5.47 -11.80
N SER A 182 3.52 6.73 -11.56
CA SER A 182 2.22 7.14 -11.02
C SER A 182 1.64 8.31 -11.80
N ILE A 183 0.31 8.43 -11.76
CA ILE A 183 -0.45 9.47 -12.46
C ILE A 183 -1.04 10.41 -11.43
N CYS A 184 -0.65 11.68 -11.46
CA CYS A 184 -1.19 12.67 -10.54
C CYS A 184 -2.61 13.08 -10.93
N LEU A 185 -3.53 13.04 -9.96
CA LEU A 185 -4.94 13.40 -10.09
C LEU A 185 -5.32 14.64 -9.30
N ASP A 186 -4.36 15.48 -8.93
CA ASP A 186 -4.72 16.71 -8.25
C ASP A 186 -5.38 17.72 -9.21
N GLY A 187 -6.22 18.60 -8.64
CA GLY A 187 -6.89 19.68 -9.35
C GLY A 187 -5.93 20.56 -10.16
N TYR A 188 -4.68 20.71 -9.72
CA TYR A 188 -3.61 21.37 -10.50
C TYR A 188 -3.44 20.81 -11.91
N TYR A 189 -3.60 19.49 -12.09
CA TYR A 189 -3.47 18.81 -13.37
C TYR A 189 -4.80 18.64 -14.11
N SER A 190 -5.92 19.14 -13.55
CA SER A 190 -7.29 18.95 -14.04
C SER A 190 -7.64 17.48 -14.28
N VAL A 191 -8.18 16.80 -13.27
CA VAL A 191 -8.61 15.39 -13.39
C VAL A 191 -9.52 15.21 -14.60
N ASN A 192 -8.99 14.57 -15.64
CA ASN A 192 -9.77 14.26 -16.82
C ASN A 192 -10.25 12.81 -16.71
N LEU A 193 -11.47 12.64 -16.20
CA LEU A 193 -12.10 11.33 -16.00
C LEU A 193 -12.26 10.55 -17.32
N PHE A 194 -12.32 11.23 -18.47
CA PHE A 194 -12.36 10.56 -19.77
C PHE A 194 -11.03 9.84 -20.07
N TYR A 195 -9.88 10.50 -19.88
CA TYR A 195 -8.58 9.83 -20.03
C TYR A 195 -8.37 8.77 -18.96
N LEU A 196 -8.79 9.01 -17.71
CA LEU A 196 -8.69 8.01 -16.64
C LEU A 196 -9.47 6.73 -16.98
N LYS A 197 -10.68 6.85 -17.50
CA LYS A 197 -11.46 5.71 -18.00
C LYS A 197 -10.73 4.94 -19.10
N LYS A 198 -10.03 5.62 -20.01
CA LYS A 198 -9.20 4.95 -21.03
C LYS A 198 -8.03 4.19 -20.42
N MET A 199 -7.36 4.78 -19.43
CA MET A 199 -6.25 4.13 -18.72
C MET A 199 -6.73 2.90 -17.94
N MET A 200 -7.87 2.99 -17.25
CA MET A 200 -8.50 1.85 -16.58
C MET A 200 -8.86 0.72 -17.57
N LYS A 201 -9.32 1.06 -18.78
CA LYS A 201 -9.60 0.06 -19.83
C LYS A 201 -8.32 -0.63 -20.29
N LEU A 202 -7.22 0.12 -20.40
CA LEU A 202 -5.93 -0.43 -20.77
C LEU A 202 -5.39 -1.36 -19.67
N ALA A 203 -5.42 -0.92 -18.42
CA ALA A 203 -5.08 -1.73 -17.24
C ALA A 203 -5.84 -3.07 -17.26
N LYS A 204 -7.17 -3.01 -17.44
CA LYS A 204 -8.02 -4.20 -17.58
C LYS A 204 -7.60 -5.10 -18.73
N LYS A 205 -7.36 -4.52 -19.92
CA LYS A 205 -6.98 -5.27 -21.12
C LYS A 205 -5.63 -5.96 -20.97
N THR A 206 -4.68 -5.35 -20.27
CA THR A 206 -3.32 -5.89 -20.11
C THR A 206 -3.13 -6.74 -18.85
N GLY A 207 -4.12 -6.82 -17.96
CA GLY A 207 -3.95 -7.48 -16.65
C GLY A 207 -2.99 -6.74 -15.71
N ARG A 208 -2.80 -5.42 -15.89
CA ARG A 208 -1.84 -4.61 -15.11
C ARG A 208 -2.55 -3.57 -14.26
N ASN A 209 -1.79 -2.88 -13.43
CA ASN A 209 -2.29 -1.97 -12.41
C ASN A 209 -1.93 -0.51 -12.69
N LEU A 210 -2.76 0.40 -12.18
CA LEU A 210 -2.52 1.84 -12.17
C LEU A 210 -2.24 2.32 -10.74
N ILE A 211 -1.24 3.19 -10.58
CA ILE A 211 -1.07 3.97 -9.35
C ILE A 211 -1.50 5.41 -9.64
N LEU A 212 -2.45 5.90 -8.86
CA LEU A 212 -2.96 7.26 -8.91
C LEU A 212 -2.46 8.04 -7.70
N THR A 213 -1.74 9.13 -7.94
CA THR A 213 -1.24 10.00 -6.89
C THR A 213 -2.18 11.18 -6.67
N CYS A 214 -2.48 11.48 -5.42
CA CYS A 214 -3.17 12.69 -4.98
C CYS A 214 -2.40 13.26 -3.79
N HIS A 215 -2.73 14.48 -3.36
CA HIS A 215 -2.21 15.01 -2.10
C HIS A 215 -3.32 15.17 -1.07
N SER A 216 -4.24 16.12 -1.22
CA SER A 216 -5.35 16.31 -0.26
C SER A 216 -6.66 15.70 -0.74
N ILE A 217 -7.54 15.32 0.19
CA ILE A 217 -8.95 15.05 -0.08
C ILE A 217 -9.74 16.17 0.57
N LEU A 218 -10.26 17.09 -0.24
CA LEU A 218 -10.90 18.30 0.27
C LEU A 218 -12.18 18.63 -0.51
N PRO A 219 -13.30 18.88 0.19
CA PRO A 219 -14.50 19.40 -0.44
C PRO A 219 -14.24 20.72 -1.18
N LYS A 220 -15.03 21.01 -2.22
CA LYS A 220 -14.83 22.19 -3.07
C LYS A 220 -15.00 23.50 -2.29
N GLU A 221 -15.89 23.48 -1.31
CA GLU A 221 -16.27 24.58 -0.43
C GLU A 221 -15.19 24.95 0.59
N ILE A 222 -14.22 24.07 0.86
CA ILE A 222 -13.12 24.39 1.78
C ILE A 222 -12.13 25.31 1.06
N ASN A 223 -11.96 26.51 1.60
CA ASN A 223 -10.95 27.46 1.13
C ASN A 223 -9.61 27.12 1.76
N TRP A 224 -8.58 26.96 0.92
CA TRP A 224 -7.23 26.66 1.39
C TRP A 224 -6.65 27.78 2.27
N GLU A 225 -7.09 29.02 2.05
CA GLU A 225 -6.66 30.18 2.82
C GLU A 225 -7.08 30.10 4.30
N ASP A 226 -8.12 29.33 4.63
CA ASP A 226 -8.60 29.14 6.00
C ASP A 226 -7.56 28.43 6.90
N TYR A 227 -6.63 27.68 6.30
CA TYR A 227 -5.53 27.03 7.03
C TYR A 227 -4.50 28.03 7.58
N SER A 228 -4.55 29.30 7.17
CA SER A 228 -3.68 30.37 7.67
C SER A 228 -2.17 30.09 7.52
N TRP A 229 -1.80 29.29 6.51
CA TRP A 229 -0.41 28.87 6.21
C TRP A 229 0.36 29.86 5.32
N GLY A 230 -0.21 31.03 5.05
CA GLY A 230 0.42 32.08 4.25
C GLY A 230 0.42 31.83 2.74
N GLU A 231 0.82 32.87 2.00
CA GLU A 231 0.80 32.93 0.53
C GLU A 231 1.60 31.81 -0.15
N GLU A 232 2.72 31.40 0.44
CA GLU A 232 3.58 30.33 -0.09
C GLU A 232 2.87 28.97 -0.18
N SER A 233 1.83 28.77 0.63
CA SER A 233 1.04 27.54 0.65
C SER A 233 -0.05 27.51 -0.42
N LYS A 234 -0.40 28.64 -1.07
CA LYS A 234 -1.55 28.73 -2.00
C LYS A 234 -1.46 27.72 -3.13
N LYS A 235 -0.26 27.53 -3.68
CA LYS A 235 -0.04 26.52 -4.71
C LYS A 235 -0.37 25.13 -4.17
N SER A 236 0.03 24.79 -2.95
CA SER A 236 -0.26 23.49 -2.31
C SER A 236 -1.76 23.20 -2.15
N GLY A 237 -2.60 24.24 -2.12
CA GLY A 237 -4.05 24.11 -2.09
C GLY A 237 -4.68 23.60 -3.39
N THR A 238 -3.98 23.71 -4.53
CA THR A 238 -4.44 23.10 -5.78
C THR A 238 -4.11 21.61 -5.87
N TRP A 239 -3.30 21.09 -4.94
CA TRP A 239 -2.91 19.68 -4.87
C TRP A 239 -3.94 18.92 -4.04
N ARG A 240 -5.12 18.78 -4.64
CA ARG A 240 -6.28 18.15 -3.99
C ARG A 240 -7.20 17.49 -4.99
N ILE A 241 -7.90 16.47 -4.52
CA ILE A 241 -9.07 15.88 -5.14
C ILE A 241 -10.29 16.10 -4.24
N THR A 242 -11.48 16.14 -4.84
CA THR A 242 -12.73 16.25 -4.07
C THR A 242 -13.23 14.86 -3.65
N PRO A 243 -13.89 14.72 -2.48
CA PRO A 243 -14.60 13.50 -2.08
C PRO A 243 -15.48 12.91 -3.21
N GLU A 244 -16.22 13.77 -3.91
CA GLU A 244 -17.14 13.34 -4.98
C GLU A 244 -16.39 12.76 -6.18
N THR A 245 -15.28 13.39 -6.57
CA THR A 245 -14.45 12.90 -7.68
C THR A 245 -13.76 11.58 -7.30
N LEU A 246 -13.26 11.47 -6.06
CA LEU A 246 -12.67 10.23 -5.56
C LEU A 246 -13.70 9.08 -5.56
N GLN A 247 -14.91 9.33 -5.07
CA GLN A 247 -16.00 8.36 -5.11
C GLN A 247 -16.36 7.97 -6.56
N GLU A 248 -16.45 8.94 -7.48
CA GLU A 248 -16.73 8.62 -8.89
C GLU A 248 -15.67 7.70 -9.48
N ILE A 249 -14.38 7.95 -9.22
CA ILE A 249 -13.28 7.10 -9.69
C ILE A 249 -13.42 5.67 -9.14
N ILE A 250 -13.71 5.53 -7.84
CA ILE A 250 -13.95 4.23 -7.19
C ILE A 250 -15.12 3.51 -7.87
N ASP A 251 -16.24 4.19 -8.09
CA ASP A 251 -17.41 3.60 -8.73
C ASP A 251 -17.13 3.15 -10.17
N GLN A 252 -16.36 3.94 -10.92
CA GLN A 252 -15.95 3.56 -12.28
C GLN A 252 -15.05 2.31 -12.26
N ALA A 253 -14.06 2.26 -11.36
CA ALA A 253 -13.19 1.09 -11.22
C ALA A 253 -13.99 -0.16 -10.83
N LYS A 254 -14.94 -0.05 -9.89
CA LYS A 254 -15.86 -1.13 -9.49
C LYS A 254 -16.72 -1.60 -10.66
N ARG A 255 -17.36 -0.69 -11.41
CA ARG A 255 -18.14 -1.03 -12.62
C ARG A 255 -17.30 -1.78 -13.66
N MET A 256 -16.00 -1.49 -13.72
CA MET A 256 -15.08 -2.16 -14.64
C MET A 256 -14.53 -3.49 -14.11
N GLY A 257 -14.83 -3.85 -12.85
CA GLY A 257 -14.35 -5.08 -12.20
C GLY A 257 -12.86 -5.03 -11.81
N LEU A 258 -12.28 -3.82 -11.73
CA LEU A 258 -10.93 -3.60 -11.27
C LEU A 258 -10.84 -3.81 -9.75
N ALA A 259 -9.74 -4.39 -9.29
CA ALA A 259 -9.46 -4.53 -7.87
C ALA A 259 -8.77 -3.26 -7.31
N PHE A 260 -8.82 -3.11 -5.99
CA PHE A 260 -8.17 -2.01 -5.28
C PHE A 260 -7.01 -2.56 -4.45
N TYR A 261 -5.87 -1.89 -4.54
CA TYR A 261 -4.64 -2.32 -3.91
C TYR A 261 -3.96 -1.17 -3.19
N THR A 262 -3.18 -1.47 -2.16
CA THR A 262 -2.08 -0.59 -1.77
C THR A 262 -0.91 -0.74 -2.76
N THR A 263 0.05 0.18 -2.71
CA THR A 263 1.27 0.09 -3.50
C THR A 263 2.12 -1.11 -3.06
N SER A 264 2.14 -1.43 -1.76
CA SER A 264 2.75 -2.67 -1.24
C SER A 264 2.13 -3.94 -1.84
N GLU A 265 0.80 -4.02 -1.96
CA GLU A 265 0.12 -5.17 -2.55
C GLU A 265 0.43 -5.32 -4.04
N ILE A 266 0.49 -4.22 -4.80
CA ILE A 266 0.95 -4.24 -6.21
C ILE A 266 2.37 -4.82 -6.31
N SER A 267 3.25 -4.45 -5.38
CA SER A 267 4.61 -5.01 -5.30
C SER A 267 4.64 -6.49 -4.85
N GLY A 268 3.49 -7.11 -4.57
CA GLY A 268 3.37 -8.51 -4.15
C GLY A 268 3.74 -8.76 -2.69
N VAL A 269 3.69 -7.73 -1.83
CA VAL A 269 3.93 -7.86 -0.39
C VAL A 269 2.60 -7.92 0.35
N ALA A 270 2.45 -8.94 1.18
CA ALA A 270 1.29 -9.12 2.03
C ALA A 270 1.38 -8.22 3.27
N THR A 271 0.24 -7.65 3.68
CA THR A 271 0.11 -6.90 4.93
C THR A 271 -0.98 -7.51 5.80
N PHE A 272 -0.74 -7.60 7.11
CA PHE A 272 -1.65 -8.20 8.08
C PHE A 272 -2.04 -7.14 9.08
N ILE A 273 -3.33 -6.97 9.40
CA ILE A 273 -3.74 -6.00 10.43
C ILE A 273 -3.34 -6.49 11.81
N ASP A 274 -3.56 -7.77 12.10
CA ASP A 274 -3.25 -8.37 13.38
C ASP A 274 -1.75 -8.73 13.48
N PRO A 275 -1.01 -8.19 14.48
CA PRO A 275 0.42 -8.44 14.62
C PRO A 275 0.76 -9.88 15.02
N ASN A 276 -0.13 -10.59 15.72
CA ASN A 276 0.07 -12.00 16.05
C ASN A 276 -0.11 -12.88 14.82
N PHE A 277 -1.08 -12.55 13.95
CA PHE A 277 -1.21 -13.22 12.66
C PHE A 277 0.02 -12.98 11.79
N GLU A 278 0.48 -11.73 11.67
CA GLU A 278 1.71 -11.40 10.93
C GLU A 278 2.92 -12.20 11.44
N LYS A 279 3.10 -12.25 12.77
CA LYS A 279 4.19 -12.97 13.43
C LYS A 279 4.12 -14.47 13.15
N TYR A 280 2.95 -15.07 13.24
CA TYR A 280 2.75 -16.48 12.91
C TYR A 280 3.13 -16.77 11.45
N VAL A 281 2.63 -15.96 10.52
CA VAL A 281 2.93 -16.13 9.09
C VAL A 281 4.42 -15.99 8.82
N LYS A 282 5.10 -15.02 9.44
CA LYS A 282 6.56 -14.90 9.33
C LYS A 282 7.25 -16.19 9.73
N VAL A 283 6.88 -16.81 10.85
CA VAL A 283 7.47 -18.09 11.27
C VAL A 283 7.14 -19.20 10.27
N LEU A 284 5.90 -19.27 9.79
CA LEU A 284 5.43 -20.30 8.87
C LEU A 284 6.20 -20.31 7.53
N ILE A 285 6.47 -19.13 6.96
CA ILE A 285 7.15 -19.03 5.65
C ILE A 285 8.67 -18.84 5.75
N SER A 286 9.23 -18.71 6.95
CA SER A 286 10.63 -18.34 7.11
C SER A 286 11.59 -19.44 6.65
N ASN A 287 12.25 -19.16 5.52
CA ASN A 287 13.71 -19.12 5.46
C ASN A 287 14.17 -17.74 5.97
N SER A 288 15.12 -17.70 6.92
CA SER A 288 15.44 -16.58 7.82
C SER A 288 15.98 -15.26 7.20
N THR A 289 15.91 -15.07 5.87
CA THR A 289 16.58 -13.96 5.16
C THR A 289 15.66 -13.03 4.36
N ALA A 290 14.36 -13.33 4.21
CA ALA A 290 13.45 -12.52 3.40
C ALA A 290 12.95 -11.27 4.16
N ASN A 291 13.15 -10.07 3.58
CA ASN A 291 12.69 -8.79 4.16
C ASN A 291 11.16 -8.59 4.12
N TRP A 292 10.44 -9.38 3.32
CA TRP A 292 9.02 -9.19 3.01
C TRP A 292 8.26 -10.52 3.06
N ILE A 293 7.02 -10.50 3.54
CA ILE A 293 6.09 -11.62 3.37
C ILE A 293 5.52 -11.52 1.95
N LEU A 294 5.96 -12.40 1.04
CA LEU A 294 5.49 -12.36 -0.34
C LEU A 294 4.15 -13.06 -0.47
N ILE A 295 3.21 -12.44 -1.18
CA ILE A 295 1.90 -13.05 -1.43
C ILE A 295 2.04 -14.38 -2.18
N ALA A 296 3.04 -14.49 -3.06
CA ALA A 296 3.34 -15.73 -3.79
C ALA A 296 3.66 -16.90 -2.84
N ASP A 297 4.33 -16.65 -1.71
CA ASP A 297 4.65 -17.69 -0.73
C ASP A 297 3.38 -18.17 -0.04
N LEU A 298 2.46 -17.25 0.28
CA LEU A 298 1.18 -17.55 0.92
C LEU A 298 0.23 -18.35 0.01
N CYS A 299 0.35 -18.17 -1.30
CA CYS A 299 -0.43 -18.92 -2.28
C CYS A 299 -0.13 -20.43 -2.25
N SER A 300 1.01 -20.85 -1.70
CA SER A 300 1.38 -22.28 -1.64
C SER A 300 0.72 -23.01 -0.46
N ILE A 301 0.19 -22.27 0.51
CA ILE A 301 -0.31 -22.80 1.78
C ILE A 301 -1.75 -23.31 1.60
N LYS A 302 -1.97 -24.56 2.01
CA LYS A 302 -3.28 -25.24 1.94
C LYS A 302 -3.96 -25.41 3.27
N GLU A 303 -3.20 -25.46 4.36
CA GLU A 303 -3.73 -25.66 5.70
C GLU A 303 -3.06 -24.66 6.64
N LEU A 304 -3.85 -24.06 7.54
CA LEU A 304 -3.39 -23.03 8.45
C LEU A 304 -3.94 -23.28 9.85
N ASP A 305 -3.04 -23.49 10.82
CA ASP A 305 -3.41 -23.60 12.23
C ASP A 305 -3.10 -22.30 12.96
N LEU A 306 -4.15 -21.50 13.14
CA LEU A 306 -4.11 -20.25 13.89
C LEU A 306 -4.60 -20.42 15.32
N SER A 307 -4.74 -21.65 15.84
CA SER A 307 -5.27 -21.88 17.18
C SER A 307 -4.37 -21.30 18.29
N LYS A 308 -5.00 -20.73 19.32
CA LYS A 308 -4.31 -20.20 20.52
C LYS A 308 -3.23 -19.18 20.17
N LYS A 309 -3.50 -18.29 19.21
CA LYS A 309 -2.55 -17.24 18.77
C LYS A 309 -2.96 -15.84 19.19
N GLU A 310 -4.03 -15.70 19.98
CA GLU A 310 -4.55 -14.40 20.41
C GLU A 310 -4.85 -13.47 19.22
N ILE A 311 -5.31 -14.06 18.11
CA ILE A 311 -5.66 -13.31 16.89
C ILE A 311 -7.07 -12.74 17.07
N SER A 312 -7.23 -11.47 16.72
CA SER A 312 -8.49 -10.72 16.81
C SER A 312 -9.01 -10.24 15.45
N ASN A 313 -8.15 -10.25 14.42
CA ASN A 313 -8.49 -9.83 13.07
C ASN A 313 -7.84 -10.73 12.00
N LEU A 314 -8.63 -11.21 11.04
CA LEU A 314 -8.18 -12.11 9.96
C LEU A 314 -7.72 -11.38 8.69
N ASP A 315 -7.65 -10.04 8.66
CA ASP A 315 -7.12 -9.34 7.48
C ASP A 315 -5.68 -9.77 7.18
N GLY A 316 -5.47 -10.17 5.93
CA GLY A 316 -4.30 -10.90 5.45
C GLY A 316 -4.65 -12.31 5.00
N ILE A 317 -5.76 -12.89 5.48
CA ILE A 317 -6.19 -14.24 5.08
C ILE A 317 -6.53 -14.31 3.59
N GLN A 318 -6.98 -13.21 2.97
CA GLN A 318 -7.31 -13.13 1.55
C GLN A 318 -6.15 -13.48 0.59
N TYR A 319 -4.90 -13.47 1.08
CA TYR A 319 -3.74 -13.85 0.29
C TYR A 319 -3.55 -15.37 0.20
N PHE A 320 -4.17 -16.16 1.08
CA PHE A 320 -4.10 -17.62 1.12
C PHE A 320 -5.13 -18.24 0.17
N ILE A 321 -5.06 -17.87 -1.10
CA ILE A 321 -6.07 -18.22 -2.13
C ILE A 321 -6.21 -19.74 -2.40
N ASN A 322 -5.24 -20.54 -1.98
CA ASN A 322 -5.28 -22.00 -2.09
C ASN A 322 -5.53 -22.69 -0.75
N LEU A 323 -5.89 -21.94 0.30
CA LEU A 323 -6.24 -22.50 1.60
C LEU A 323 -7.47 -23.37 1.48
N GLU A 324 -7.36 -24.61 1.94
CA GLU A 324 -8.40 -25.63 1.96
C GLU A 324 -8.93 -25.85 3.38
N LYS A 325 -8.09 -25.67 4.40
CA LYS A 325 -8.43 -25.88 5.81
C LYS A 325 -7.87 -24.80 6.71
N ILE A 326 -8.66 -24.33 7.68
CA ILE A 326 -8.22 -23.39 8.71
C ILE A 326 -8.71 -23.80 10.10
N THR A 327 -7.81 -23.74 11.09
CA THR A 327 -8.14 -23.92 12.51
C THR A 327 -7.99 -22.59 13.24
N LEU A 328 -9.03 -22.18 13.97
CA LEU A 328 -9.17 -20.85 14.57
C LEU A 328 -9.44 -20.90 16.09
N ASP A 329 -9.40 -22.08 16.70
CA ASP A 329 -9.74 -22.29 18.12
C ASP A 329 -8.99 -21.39 19.09
N SER A 330 -9.67 -20.99 20.18
CA SER A 330 -9.06 -20.22 21.27
C SER A 330 -8.39 -18.91 20.81
N ASN A 331 -9.10 -18.12 20.01
CA ASN A 331 -8.74 -16.77 19.59
C ASN A 331 -9.83 -15.76 19.97
N ASN A 332 -9.56 -14.47 19.77
CA ASN A 332 -10.47 -13.36 20.09
C ASN A 332 -11.22 -12.86 18.84
N LEU A 333 -11.59 -13.78 17.95
CA LEU A 333 -12.24 -13.46 16.67
C LEU A 333 -13.74 -13.22 16.86
N THR A 334 -14.22 -12.12 16.29
CA THR A 334 -15.66 -11.78 16.27
C THR A 334 -16.22 -11.66 14.85
N ASN A 335 -15.37 -11.75 13.82
CA ASN A 335 -15.75 -11.57 12.43
C ASN A 335 -15.01 -12.57 11.52
N PHE A 336 -15.78 -13.34 10.75
CA PHE A 336 -15.29 -14.40 9.86
C PHE A 336 -15.54 -14.11 8.37
N ARG A 337 -16.12 -12.96 8.02
CA ARG A 337 -16.54 -12.61 6.64
C ARG A 337 -15.43 -12.70 5.59
N LEU A 338 -14.17 -12.59 6.00
CA LEU A 338 -13.03 -12.72 5.09
C LEU A 338 -12.81 -14.18 4.62
N LEU A 339 -13.26 -15.18 5.38
CA LEU A 339 -13.16 -16.59 5.01
C LEU A 339 -14.03 -16.90 3.80
N ASP A 340 -15.21 -16.27 3.68
CA ASP A 340 -16.11 -16.40 2.52
C ASP A 340 -15.46 -15.99 1.18
N LYS A 341 -14.36 -15.24 1.24
CA LYS A 341 -13.62 -14.77 0.05
C LYS A 341 -12.58 -15.80 -0.43
N LEU A 342 -12.35 -16.88 0.31
CA LEU A 342 -11.36 -17.89 -0.04
C LEU A 342 -11.96 -18.94 -0.98
N PRO A 343 -11.51 -19.02 -2.24
CA PRO A 343 -12.19 -19.81 -3.27
C PRO A 343 -12.01 -21.33 -3.12
N LYS A 344 -11.10 -21.78 -2.25
CA LYS A 344 -10.78 -23.20 -2.06
C LYS A 344 -10.99 -23.70 -0.63
N LEU A 345 -11.46 -22.84 0.28
CA LEU A 345 -11.65 -23.20 1.68
C LEU A 345 -12.83 -24.17 1.80
N LYS A 346 -12.59 -25.30 2.46
CA LYS A 346 -13.55 -26.40 2.63
C LYS A 346 -13.83 -26.72 4.09
N GLU A 347 -12.88 -26.46 4.97
CA GLU A 347 -12.97 -26.85 6.37
C GLU A 347 -12.54 -25.70 7.28
N ILE A 348 -13.40 -25.34 8.22
CA ILE A 348 -13.15 -24.34 9.27
C ILE A 348 -13.37 -25.01 10.63
N ILE A 349 -12.32 -25.09 11.44
CA ILE A 349 -12.40 -25.59 12.81
C ILE A 349 -12.38 -24.37 13.74
N TYR A 350 -13.47 -24.13 14.47
CA TYR A 350 -13.57 -23.03 15.43
C TYR A 350 -14.51 -23.38 16.59
N ASN A 351 -13.97 -23.29 17.81
CA ASN A 351 -14.57 -23.71 19.07
C ASN A 351 -14.78 -25.23 19.11
N SER A 352 -14.06 -25.95 19.99
CA SER A 352 -14.01 -27.42 20.03
C SER A 352 -15.37 -28.13 20.23
N ASP A 353 -16.45 -27.39 20.42
CA ASP A 353 -17.83 -27.88 20.55
C ASP A 353 -18.75 -27.54 19.35
N LEU A 354 -18.27 -26.82 18.33
CA LEU A 354 -19.03 -26.44 17.13
C LEU A 354 -18.16 -26.66 15.88
N ASN A 355 -18.06 -27.92 15.43
CA ASN A 355 -17.61 -28.20 14.07
C ASN A 355 -18.61 -27.57 13.09
N VAL A 356 -18.30 -26.39 12.57
CA VAL A 356 -19.07 -25.75 11.51
C VAL A 356 -18.55 -26.31 10.18
N ASN A 357 -19.13 -27.43 9.74
CA ASN A 357 -19.00 -27.86 8.34
C ASN A 357 -19.81 -26.89 7.47
N VAL A 358 -19.15 -25.89 6.90
CA VAL A 358 -19.66 -24.99 5.85
C VAL A 358 -18.46 -24.79 4.92
N ILE A 359 -18.43 -25.19 3.64
CA ILE A 359 -19.36 -25.03 2.50
C ILE A 359 -19.32 -26.30 1.63
#